data_AF-A0A395D4W9-F1
#
_entry.id   AF-A0A395D4W9-F1
#
_cell.length_a   1.000
_cell.length_b   1.000
_cell.length_c   1.000
_cell.angle_alpha   90.00
_cell.angle_beta   90.00
_cell.angle_gamma   90.00
#
_symmetry.space_group_name_H-M   'P 1'
#
loop_
_entity.id
_entity.type
_entity.pdbx_description
1 polymer ?
#
loop_
_entity_poly.entity_id
_entity_poly.type
_entity_poly.pdbx_seq_one_letter_code
_entity_poly.pdbx_strand_id
1 'polypeptide(L)'
;MSGLALPPGGDPSNVSAEADSGIAFEFDYPLPHPDAANLIWYWPGVEMSAYRIRIDLARTRHVGDYYKLRLKFAGGPDDDLEALRTTFVIPKHFGRLENYPLQGSLGRVQTFDTISSVAVTGATHARLIVEIAKKYGFRPDGAVLDWGVGHGRVARFLREFGVTGRICGVDIDPTNIAWAREHLPKIDFVAGPLMPPLPYPDASFDLVFGISMMTHLARDVQDAWLGEIKRILTPGGIA
;
A
#
# COMPACT_ATOMS: atom_id res chain seq x y z
N MET A 1 3.72 5.01 -14.71
CA MET A 1 3.21 3.79 -14.04
C MET A 1 2.28 3.05 -14.98
N SER A 2 2.07 1.77 -14.78
CA SER A 2 1.16 0.94 -15.56
C SER A 2 0.44 -0.05 -14.65
N GLY A 3 -0.69 -0.57 -15.10
CA GLY A 3 -1.50 -1.54 -14.36
C GLY A 3 -2.73 -1.95 -15.15
N LEU A 4 -3.67 -2.61 -14.47
CA LEU A 4 -4.99 -2.93 -15.00
C LEU A 4 -6.03 -2.00 -14.39
N ALA A 5 -6.94 -1.49 -15.20
CA ALA A 5 -8.13 -0.75 -14.78
C ALA A 5 -9.37 -1.52 -15.23
N LEU A 6 -10.17 -1.98 -14.27
CA LEU A 6 -11.31 -2.86 -14.51
C LEU A 6 -12.61 -2.08 -14.32
N PRO A 7 -13.16 -1.44 -15.38
CA PRO A 7 -14.38 -0.65 -15.26
C PRO A 7 -15.60 -1.51 -14.95
N PRO A 8 -16.59 -0.98 -14.19
CA PRO A 8 -17.88 -1.65 -13.99
C PRO A 8 -18.48 -2.11 -15.32
N GLY A 9 -18.87 -3.38 -15.39
CA GLY A 9 -19.43 -3.98 -16.60
C GLY A 9 -18.44 -4.23 -17.75
N GLY A 10 -17.14 -3.91 -17.57
CA GLY A 10 -16.10 -4.18 -18.56
C GLY A 10 -16.01 -3.17 -19.71
N ASP A 11 -16.74 -2.05 -19.66
CA ASP A 11 -16.71 -1.03 -20.71
C ASP A 11 -15.52 -0.07 -20.52
N PRO A 12 -14.50 -0.09 -21.40
CA PRO A 12 -13.33 0.77 -21.27
C PRO A 12 -13.66 2.26 -21.43
N SER A 13 -14.77 2.64 -22.07
CA SER A 13 -15.14 4.06 -22.15
C SER A 13 -15.45 4.69 -20.78
N ASN A 14 -15.67 3.85 -19.76
CA ASN A 14 -15.97 4.29 -18.40
C ASN A 14 -14.72 4.60 -17.56
N VAL A 15 -13.50 4.52 -18.10
CA VAL A 15 -12.28 4.85 -17.36
C VAL A 15 -11.73 6.20 -17.79
N SER A 16 -11.51 7.09 -16.83
CA SER A 16 -10.74 8.32 -17.03
C SER A 16 -9.70 8.48 -15.92
N ALA A 17 -8.79 9.44 -16.09
CA ALA A 17 -7.75 9.75 -15.11
C ALA A 17 -7.70 11.25 -14.84
N GLU A 18 -7.45 11.64 -13.60
CA GLU A 18 -7.29 13.04 -13.20
C GLU A 18 -6.03 13.27 -12.35
N ALA A 19 -5.45 14.45 -12.59
CA ALA A 19 -4.30 15.10 -11.96
C ALA A 19 -4.60 15.93 -10.71
N ASP A 20 -3.77 15.91 -9.67
CA ASP A 20 -3.62 17.13 -8.84
C ASP A 20 -3.19 18.32 -9.73
N SER A 21 -3.61 19.53 -9.37
CA SER A 21 -3.34 20.74 -10.15
C SER A 21 -1.85 20.94 -10.44
N GLY A 22 -1.55 21.33 -11.69
CA GLY A 22 -0.21 21.57 -12.18
C GLY A 22 0.57 20.31 -12.58
N ILE A 23 0.00 19.11 -12.48
CA ILE A 23 0.61 17.88 -13.00
C ILE A 23 0.30 17.75 -14.49
N ALA A 24 1.32 17.75 -15.33
CA ALA A 24 1.20 17.45 -16.75
C ALA A 24 1.38 15.95 -16.94
N PHE A 25 0.36 15.26 -17.46
CA PHE A 25 0.41 13.81 -17.66
C PHE A 25 -0.31 13.37 -18.94
N GLU A 26 0.06 12.18 -19.40
CA GLU A 26 -0.61 11.43 -20.47
C GLU A 26 -1.21 10.16 -19.86
N PHE A 27 -2.41 9.80 -20.32
CA PHE A 27 -3.11 8.57 -19.93
C PHE A 27 -3.45 7.78 -21.18
N ASP A 28 -2.72 6.69 -21.39
CA ASP A 28 -2.93 5.75 -22.48
C ASP A 28 -3.84 4.62 -21.96
N TYR A 29 -5.10 4.60 -22.40
CA TYR A 29 -6.10 3.57 -22.09
C TYR A 29 -7.23 3.59 -23.15
N PRO A 30 -7.78 2.43 -23.55
CA PRO A 30 -7.38 1.09 -23.16
C PRO A 30 -6.13 0.61 -23.92
N LEU A 31 -5.29 -0.18 -23.24
CA LEU A 31 -4.16 -0.90 -23.84
C LEU A 31 -4.38 -2.42 -23.70
N PRO A 32 -3.81 -3.21 -24.61
CA PRO A 32 -3.85 -4.66 -24.48
C PRO A 32 -2.97 -5.15 -23.33
N HIS A 33 -3.39 -6.21 -22.63
CA HIS A 33 -2.56 -6.93 -21.67
C HIS A 33 -2.51 -8.44 -22.01
N PRO A 34 -1.34 -9.00 -22.32
CA PRO A 34 -1.22 -10.35 -22.87
C PRO A 34 -1.79 -11.44 -21.94
N ASP A 35 -1.66 -11.24 -20.62
CA ASP A 35 -2.05 -12.25 -19.63
C ASP A 35 -3.34 -11.91 -18.86
N ALA A 36 -4.01 -10.79 -19.16
CA ALA A 36 -5.13 -10.35 -18.32
C ALA A 36 -6.31 -11.33 -18.39
N ALA A 37 -6.57 -11.91 -19.56
CA ALA A 37 -7.57 -12.95 -19.75
C ALA A 37 -7.24 -14.26 -19.00
N ASN A 38 -5.97 -14.53 -18.70
CA ASN A 38 -5.57 -15.70 -17.90
C ASN A 38 -5.77 -15.45 -16.40
N LEU A 39 -5.51 -14.22 -15.95
CA LEU A 39 -5.57 -13.84 -14.54
C LEU A 39 -7.00 -13.55 -14.06
N ILE A 40 -7.81 -12.92 -14.92
CA ILE A 40 -9.15 -12.42 -14.57
C ILE A 40 -10.14 -12.79 -15.68
N TRP A 41 -10.16 -14.08 -16.05
CA TRP A 41 -10.93 -14.65 -17.16
C TRP A 41 -12.44 -14.36 -17.11
N TYR A 42 -12.99 -14.06 -15.93
CA TYR A 42 -14.41 -13.81 -15.72
C TYR A 42 -14.81 -12.35 -15.93
N TRP A 43 -13.86 -11.43 -16.14
CA TRP A 43 -14.15 -10.01 -16.31
C TRP A 43 -14.32 -9.65 -17.81
N PRO A 44 -15.45 -9.06 -18.24
CA PRO A 44 -15.65 -8.70 -19.64
C PRO A 44 -14.62 -7.66 -20.14
N GLY A 45 -14.10 -7.84 -21.36
CA GLY A 45 -13.18 -6.90 -21.99
C GLY A 45 -11.80 -6.78 -21.34
N VAL A 46 -11.44 -7.72 -20.45
CA VAL A 46 -10.21 -7.66 -19.65
C VAL A 46 -8.93 -7.64 -20.50
N GLU A 47 -8.96 -8.18 -21.71
CA GLU A 47 -7.85 -8.13 -22.66
C GLU A 47 -7.45 -6.70 -23.04
N MET A 48 -8.37 -5.74 -22.95
CA MET A 48 -8.18 -4.30 -23.22
C MET A 48 -8.32 -3.46 -21.94
N SER A 49 -7.76 -3.94 -20.83
CA SER A 49 -7.86 -3.26 -19.52
C SER A 49 -6.54 -2.70 -19.00
N ALA A 50 -5.43 -2.82 -19.75
CA ALA A 50 -4.18 -2.21 -19.32
C ALA A 50 -4.20 -0.69 -19.53
N TYR A 51 -3.51 0.02 -18.64
CA TYR A 51 -3.24 1.44 -18.78
C TYR A 51 -1.76 1.76 -18.63
N ARG A 52 -1.37 2.92 -19.18
CA ARG A 52 -0.09 3.56 -18.89
C ARG A 52 -0.30 5.04 -18.60
N ILE A 53 0.25 5.50 -17.48
CA ILE A 53 0.32 6.92 -17.12
C ILE A 53 1.77 7.38 -17.19
N ARG A 54 2.01 8.49 -17.89
CA ARG A 54 3.32 9.15 -18.00
C ARG A 54 3.19 10.59 -17.48
N ILE A 55 4.05 10.97 -16.55
CA ILE A 55 4.12 12.36 -16.05
C ILE A 55 5.25 13.07 -16.78
N ASP A 56 4.94 14.21 -17.39
CA ASP A 56 5.95 15.08 -17.99
C ASP A 56 6.52 15.99 -16.89
N LEU A 57 7.70 15.63 -16.39
CA LEU A 57 8.38 16.36 -15.32
C LEU A 57 8.79 17.79 -15.75
N ALA A 58 9.07 18.02 -17.04
CA ALA A 58 9.49 19.32 -17.55
C ALA A 58 8.31 20.30 -17.66
N ARG A 59 7.11 19.81 -17.95
CA ARG A 59 5.88 20.61 -18.02
C ARG A 59 5.14 20.71 -16.69
N THR A 60 5.39 19.79 -15.77
CA THR A 60 4.75 19.80 -14.44
C THR A 60 5.21 21.00 -13.60
N ARG A 61 4.24 21.66 -12.95
CA ARG A 61 4.42 22.82 -12.05
C ARG A 61 3.84 22.58 -10.64
N HIS A 62 3.37 21.36 -10.37
CA HIS A 62 2.80 20.97 -9.09
C HIS A 62 3.75 21.21 -7.92
N VAL A 63 3.25 21.75 -6.80
CA VAL A 63 4.07 22.22 -5.65
C VAL A 63 4.13 21.21 -4.48
N GLY A 64 3.33 20.15 -4.44
CA GLY A 64 3.37 19.15 -3.34
C GLY A 64 4.46 18.08 -3.47
N ASP A 65 4.74 17.31 -2.42
CA ASP A 65 5.83 16.29 -2.39
C ASP A 65 5.53 15.02 -3.20
N TYR A 66 4.27 14.84 -3.59
CA TYR A 66 3.77 13.68 -4.31
C TYR A 66 3.03 14.10 -5.57
N TYR A 67 3.18 13.35 -6.65
CA TYR A 67 2.22 13.39 -7.75
C TYR A 67 1.03 12.51 -7.40
N LYS A 68 -0.15 13.10 -7.27
CA LYS A 68 -1.39 12.36 -7.04
C LYS A 68 -2.14 12.23 -8.35
N LEU A 69 -2.52 11.00 -8.67
CA LEU A 69 -3.26 10.63 -9.87
C LEU A 69 -4.41 9.74 -9.47
N ARG A 70 -5.61 10.02 -9.94
CA ARG A 70 -6.80 9.23 -9.64
C ARG A 70 -7.36 8.62 -10.91
N LEU A 71 -7.72 7.34 -10.86
CA LEU A 71 -8.57 6.73 -11.88
C LEU A 71 -10.04 6.90 -11.49
N LYS A 72 -10.88 7.30 -12.43
CA LYS A 72 -12.32 7.40 -12.25
C LYS A 72 -13.03 6.35 -13.08
N PHE A 73 -14.04 5.74 -12.48
CA PHE A 73 -14.87 4.71 -13.09
C PHE A 73 -16.30 5.22 -13.19
N ALA A 74 -16.74 5.60 -14.39
CA ALA A 74 -18.12 6.03 -14.62
C ALA A 74 -19.10 4.89 -14.30
N GLY A 75 -20.24 5.24 -13.70
CA GLY A 75 -21.23 4.28 -13.21
C GLY A 75 -20.83 3.53 -11.93
N GLY A 76 -19.63 3.78 -11.38
CA GLY A 76 -19.20 3.31 -10.06
C GLY A 76 -19.46 4.34 -8.94
N PRO A 77 -19.13 4.00 -7.69
CA PRO A 77 -19.12 4.96 -6.58
C PRO A 77 -18.15 6.13 -6.88
N ASP A 78 -18.44 7.32 -6.35
CA ASP A 78 -17.53 8.49 -6.39
C ASP A 78 -17.45 9.15 -5.00
N ASP A 79 -17.51 8.35 -3.94
CA ASP A 79 -17.38 8.81 -2.55
C ASP A 79 -15.91 8.91 -2.11
N ASP A 80 -15.69 9.45 -0.90
CA ASP A 80 -14.35 9.65 -0.35
C ASP A 80 -13.52 8.35 -0.27
N LEU A 81 -14.14 7.21 0.05
CA LEU A 81 -13.40 5.94 0.18
C LEU A 81 -12.97 5.44 -1.19
N GLU A 82 -13.85 5.55 -2.18
CA GLU A 82 -13.52 5.22 -3.56
C GLU A 82 -12.45 6.17 -4.12
N ALA A 83 -12.51 7.45 -3.78
CA ALA A 83 -11.47 8.42 -4.12
C ALA A 83 -10.12 8.05 -3.50
N LEU A 84 -10.11 7.64 -2.23
CA LEU A 84 -8.89 7.17 -1.59
C LEU A 84 -8.34 5.90 -2.27
N ARG A 85 -9.20 4.92 -2.57
CA ARG A 85 -8.85 3.63 -3.20
C ARG A 85 -8.25 3.79 -4.59
N THR A 86 -8.80 4.71 -5.38
CA THR A 86 -8.45 4.90 -6.79
C THR A 86 -7.37 5.96 -7.02
N THR A 87 -6.87 6.60 -5.96
CA THR A 87 -5.80 7.60 -6.04
C THR A 87 -4.45 7.00 -5.72
N PHE A 88 -3.52 7.07 -6.67
CA PHE A 88 -2.12 6.75 -6.51
C PHE A 88 -1.34 7.97 -6.05
N VAL A 89 -0.33 7.77 -5.21
CA VAL A 89 0.65 8.81 -4.89
C VAL A 89 2.05 8.36 -5.24
N ILE A 90 2.72 9.19 -6.02
CA ILE A 90 4.05 8.92 -6.56
C ILE A 90 5.02 9.91 -5.90
N PRO A 91 5.98 9.45 -5.08
CA PRO A 91 6.97 10.32 -4.45
C PRO A 91 7.79 11.07 -5.50
N LYS A 92 8.00 12.38 -5.34
CA LYS A 92 8.89 13.16 -6.21
C LYS A 92 10.38 12.89 -5.96
N HIS A 93 10.73 12.62 -4.71
CA HIS A 93 12.12 12.45 -4.29
C HIS A 93 12.56 10.99 -4.43
N PHE A 94 13.06 10.66 -5.62
CA PHE A 94 13.53 9.32 -5.94
C PHE A 94 14.79 8.87 -5.16
N GLY A 95 15.53 9.78 -4.50
CA GLY A 95 16.61 9.38 -3.58
C GLY A 95 16.13 8.46 -2.44
N ARG A 96 14.82 8.44 -2.14
CA ARG A 96 14.20 7.49 -1.21
C ARG A 96 14.09 6.07 -1.77
N LEU A 97 14.23 5.90 -3.09
CA LEU A 97 14.32 4.59 -3.75
C LEU A 97 15.69 3.94 -3.54
N GLU A 98 16.72 4.72 -3.21
CA GLU A 98 18.07 4.17 -3.00
C GLU A 98 18.12 3.31 -1.73
N ASN A 99 17.23 3.56 -0.76
CA ASN A 99 17.17 2.84 0.50
C ASN A 99 16.15 1.68 0.46
N TYR A 100 16.26 0.80 -0.52
CA TYR A 100 15.56 -0.48 -0.58
C TYR A 100 16.56 -1.62 -0.70
N PRO A 101 16.24 -2.83 -0.20
CA PRO A 101 17.16 -3.94 -0.37
C PRO A 101 17.27 -4.28 -1.87
N LEU A 102 18.44 -4.76 -2.30
CA LEU A 102 18.72 -5.10 -3.70
C LEU A 102 17.76 -6.18 -4.23
N GLN A 103 17.66 -6.26 -5.57
CA GLN A 103 16.62 -6.99 -6.33
C GLN A 103 16.35 -8.45 -5.91
N GLY A 104 17.27 -9.14 -5.23
CA GLY A 104 17.06 -10.49 -4.69
C GLY A 104 16.24 -10.56 -3.38
N SER A 105 16.22 -9.49 -2.58
CA SER A 105 15.51 -9.45 -1.29
C SER A 105 14.11 -8.85 -1.39
N LEU A 106 13.83 -8.03 -2.42
CA LEU A 106 12.49 -7.49 -2.67
C LEU A 106 11.47 -8.61 -2.93
N GLY A 107 11.88 -9.63 -3.69
CA GLY A 107 11.05 -10.80 -4.03
C GLY A 107 10.66 -11.69 -2.86
N ARG A 108 11.28 -11.50 -1.68
CA ARG A 108 10.98 -12.29 -0.47
C ARG A 108 9.66 -11.87 0.20
N VAL A 109 9.19 -10.66 -0.07
CA VAL A 109 7.93 -10.13 0.46
C VAL A 109 6.81 -10.32 -0.56
N GLN A 110 7.03 -9.88 -1.80
CA GLN A 110 6.09 -10.00 -2.92
C GLN A 110 6.89 -9.96 -4.22
N THR A 111 6.35 -10.50 -5.32
CA THR A 111 6.95 -10.39 -6.65
C THR A 111 6.85 -8.94 -7.15
N PHE A 112 7.77 -8.08 -6.69
CA PHE A 112 7.91 -6.72 -7.17
C PHE A 112 8.96 -6.65 -8.28
N ASP A 113 8.58 -6.07 -9.42
CA ASP A 113 9.45 -6.06 -10.59
C ASP A 113 10.45 -4.89 -10.59
N THR A 114 10.16 -3.82 -9.82
CA THR A 114 11.02 -2.63 -9.71
C THR A 114 10.87 -1.92 -8.36
N ILE A 115 11.92 -1.22 -7.92
CA ILE A 115 11.89 -0.35 -6.72
C ILE A 115 10.84 0.77 -6.86
N SER A 116 10.66 1.31 -8.06
CA SER A 116 9.62 2.32 -8.32
C SER A 116 8.22 1.78 -8.03
N SER A 117 7.93 0.53 -8.42
CA SER A 117 6.66 -0.13 -8.09
C SER A 117 6.49 -0.27 -6.57
N VAL A 118 7.53 -0.72 -5.88
CA VAL A 118 7.53 -0.87 -4.41
C VAL A 118 7.22 0.46 -3.72
N ALA A 119 7.85 1.55 -4.14
CA ALA A 119 7.67 2.85 -3.50
C ALA A 119 6.33 3.50 -3.82
N VAL A 120 5.85 3.42 -5.06
CA VAL A 120 4.53 3.96 -5.44
C VAL A 120 3.43 3.21 -4.69
N THR A 121 3.48 1.87 -4.67
CA THR A 121 2.49 1.07 -3.92
C THR A 121 2.62 1.28 -2.41
N GLY A 122 3.84 1.37 -1.89
CA GLY A 122 4.11 1.63 -0.48
C GLY A 122 3.53 2.97 0.01
N ALA A 123 3.84 4.06 -0.69
CA ALA A 123 3.32 5.38 -0.36
C ALA A 123 1.79 5.45 -0.55
N THR A 124 1.26 4.84 -1.61
CA THR A 124 -0.19 4.77 -1.86
C THR A 124 -0.93 4.04 -0.75
N HIS A 125 -0.44 2.88 -0.33
CA HIS A 125 -1.06 2.12 0.75
C HIS A 125 -0.91 2.81 2.10
N ALA A 126 0.25 3.43 2.39
CA ALA A 126 0.43 4.18 3.64
C ALA A 126 -0.58 5.33 3.75
N ARG A 127 -0.75 6.12 2.67
CA ARG A 127 -1.78 7.16 2.60
C ARG A 127 -3.18 6.58 2.82
N LEU A 128 -3.52 5.53 2.07
CA LEU A 128 -4.84 4.90 2.14
C LEU A 128 -5.17 4.44 3.56
N ILE A 129 -4.26 3.68 4.18
CA ILE A 129 -4.44 3.14 5.53
C ILE A 129 -4.60 4.27 6.54
N VAL A 130 -3.73 5.28 6.51
CA VAL A 130 -3.77 6.37 7.49
C VAL A 130 -5.04 7.21 7.33
N GLU A 131 -5.45 7.54 6.11
CA GLU A 131 -6.65 8.34 5.87
C GLU A 131 -7.94 7.57 6.21
N ILE A 132 -8.01 6.27 5.91
CA ILE A 132 -9.11 5.43 6.37
C ILE A 132 -9.12 5.35 7.89
N ALA A 133 -7.99 5.04 8.53
CA ALA A 133 -7.91 4.90 9.97
C ALA A 133 -8.34 6.20 10.69
N LYS A 134 -7.91 7.38 10.21
CA LYS A 134 -8.35 8.67 10.74
C LYS A 134 -9.87 8.85 10.67
N LYS A 135 -10.51 8.42 9.58
CA LYS A 135 -11.97 8.46 9.42
C LYS A 135 -12.70 7.62 10.47
N TYR A 136 -12.06 6.58 10.99
CA TYR A 136 -12.58 5.71 12.05
C TYR A 136 -12.05 6.05 13.45
N GLY A 137 -11.36 7.19 13.63
CA GLY A 137 -10.97 7.70 14.94
C GLY A 137 -9.52 7.43 15.35
N PHE A 138 -8.68 6.87 14.46
CA PHE A 138 -7.24 6.80 14.70
C PHE A 138 -6.66 8.21 14.87
N ARG A 139 -5.89 8.39 15.94
CA ARG A 139 -5.19 9.64 16.19
C ARG A 139 -3.75 9.56 15.67
N PRO A 140 -3.22 10.63 15.06
CA PRO A 140 -1.83 10.68 14.59
C PRO A 140 -0.76 10.24 15.60
N ASP A 141 -0.98 10.54 16.88
CA ASP A 141 -0.08 10.22 18.00
C ASP A 141 -0.21 8.77 18.51
N GLY A 142 -1.17 7.99 17.98
CA GLY A 142 -1.40 6.59 18.33
C GLY A 142 -0.30 5.64 17.83
N ALA A 143 -0.11 4.54 18.54
CA ALA A 143 0.88 3.52 18.19
C ALA A 143 0.38 2.63 17.03
N VAL A 144 1.25 2.37 16.07
CA VAL A 144 0.94 1.64 14.83
C VAL A 144 1.78 0.36 14.72
N LEU A 145 1.17 -0.75 14.32
CA LEU A 145 1.85 -2.00 13.95
C LEU A 145 1.55 -2.38 12.48
N ASP A 146 2.61 -2.53 11.69
CA ASP A 146 2.60 -3.20 10.38
C ASP A 146 2.86 -4.71 10.60
N TRP A 147 1.82 -5.53 10.53
CA TRP A 147 1.87 -6.99 10.68
C TRP A 147 2.10 -7.64 9.31
N GLY A 148 3.31 -8.17 9.10
CA GLY A 148 3.82 -8.53 7.78
C GLY A 148 4.62 -7.40 7.11
N VAL A 149 5.45 -6.70 7.89
CA VAL A 149 6.12 -5.46 7.45
C VAL A 149 7.12 -5.65 6.31
N GLY A 150 7.64 -6.87 6.13
CA GLY A 150 8.71 -7.17 5.19
C GLY A 150 9.91 -6.25 5.38
N HIS A 151 10.40 -5.67 4.28
CA HIS A 151 11.45 -4.66 4.28
C HIS A 151 10.92 -3.22 4.52
N GLY A 152 9.77 -3.07 5.19
CA GLY A 152 9.18 -1.79 5.54
C GLY A 152 8.58 -1.02 4.37
N ARG A 153 7.96 -1.71 3.39
CA ARG A 153 7.39 -1.08 2.18
C ARG A 153 6.39 0.02 2.50
N VAL A 154 5.49 -0.22 3.46
CA VAL A 154 4.43 0.73 3.83
C VAL A 154 4.83 1.53 5.06
N ALA A 155 5.29 0.87 6.12
CA ALA A 155 5.68 1.50 7.38
C ALA A 155 6.61 2.72 7.22
N ARG A 156 7.55 2.68 6.26
CA ARG A 156 8.50 3.79 5.99
C ARG A 156 7.85 5.12 5.61
N PHE A 157 6.63 5.08 5.06
CA PHE A 157 5.92 6.28 4.60
C PHE A 157 4.90 6.82 5.62
N LEU A 158 4.60 6.08 6.69
CA LEU A 158 3.54 6.46 7.64
C LEU A 158 3.76 7.86 8.26
N ARG A 159 5.03 8.21 8.56
CA ARG A 159 5.40 9.53 9.07
C ARG A 159 5.01 10.66 8.11
N GLU A 160 5.14 10.42 6.81
CA GLU A 160 4.84 11.41 5.77
C GLU A 160 3.33 11.68 5.64
N PHE A 161 2.49 10.72 6.04
CA PHE A 161 1.04 10.87 6.08
C PHE A 161 0.53 11.27 7.47
N GLY A 162 1.43 11.72 8.33
CA GLY A 162 1.12 12.40 9.59
C GLY A 162 1.13 11.51 10.83
N VAL A 163 1.56 10.24 10.75
CA VAL A 163 1.73 9.42 11.96
C VAL A 163 2.88 10.00 12.80
N THR A 164 2.58 10.43 14.02
CA THR A 164 3.53 10.97 15.01
C THR A 164 3.77 10.01 16.17
N GLY A 165 2.88 9.03 16.40
CA GLY A 165 3.04 7.99 17.41
C GLY A 165 4.14 6.96 17.12
N ARG A 166 4.27 5.95 17.98
CA ARG A 166 5.26 4.86 17.80
C ARG A 166 4.89 4.02 16.56
N ILE A 167 5.88 3.63 15.74
CA ILE A 167 5.67 2.75 14.59
C ILE A 167 6.48 1.48 14.82
N CYS A 168 5.80 0.34 14.74
CA CYS A 168 6.40 -0.98 14.82
C CYS A 168 6.10 -1.78 13.56
N GLY A 169 7.00 -2.70 13.25
CA GLY A 169 6.81 -3.68 12.18
C GLY A 169 7.22 -5.06 12.62
N VAL A 170 6.41 -6.07 12.29
CA VAL A 170 6.74 -7.48 12.54
C VAL A 170 6.68 -8.29 11.26
N ASP A 171 7.64 -9.19 11.06
CA ASP A 171 7.69 -10.10 9.93
C ASP A 171 8.33 -11.44 10.33
N ILE A 172 7.95 -12.53 9.66
CA ILE A 172 8.51 -13.86 9.90
C ILE A 172 9.93 -14.00 9.32
N ASP A 173 10.30 -13.20 8.32
CA ASP A 173 11.61 -13.27 7.68
C ASP A 173 12.66 -12.46 8.46
N PRO A 174 13.56 -13.12 9.21
CA PRO A 174 14.58 -12.42 9.99
C PRO A 174 15.58 -11.65 9.11
N THR A 175 15.71 -12.01 7.83
CA THR A 175 16.59 -11.30 6.88
C THR A 175 16.03 -9.92 6.56
N ASN A 176 14.73 -9.84 6.30
CA ASN A 176 14.06 -8.56 6.07
C ASN A 176 14.10 -7.67 7.31
N ILE A 177 13.85 -8.26 8.48
CA ILE A 177 13.91 -7.55 9.76
C ILE A 177 15.31 -7.03 10.05
N ALA A 178 16.36 -7.83 9.84
CA ALA A 178 17.74 -7.40 10.04
C ALA A 178 18.08 -6.20 9.14
N TRP A 179 17.76 -6.29 7.85
CA TRP A 179 17.96 -5.20 6.90
C TRP A 179 17.17 -3.95 7.32
N ALA A 180 15.89 -4.10 7.66
CA ALA A 180 15.01 -2.98 8.00
C ALA A 180 15.49 -2.24 9.26
N ARG A 181 15.98 -2.96 10.28
CA ARG A 181 16.57 -2.34 11.48
C ARG A 181 17.76 -1.45 11.17
N GLU A 182 18.62 -1.88 10.27
CA GLU A 182 19.83 -1.14 9.87
C GLU A 182 19.47 0.12 9.04
N HIS A 183 18.44 0.02 8.20
CA HIS A 183 18.16 1.03 7.16
C HIS A 183 17.00 1.97 7.48
N LEU A 184 16.12 1.61 8.43
CA LEU A 184 14.92 2.36 8.80
C LEU A 184 14.85 2.60 10.32
N PRO A 185 15.80 3.35 10.91
CA PRO A 185 15.97 3.46 12.38
C PRO A 185 14.82 4.19 13.13
N LYS A 186 13.82 4.70 12.40
CA LYS A 186 12.64 5.39 12.99
C LYS A 186 11.46 4.45 13.23
N ILE A 187 11.64 3.15 13.02
CA ILE A 187 10.62 2.11 13.14
C ILE A 187 11.21 0.97 13.97
N ASP A 188 10.45 0.49 14.95
CA ASP A 188 10.85 -0.64 15.79
C ASP A 188 10.47 -1.96 15.09
N PHE A 189 11.47 -2.71 14.64
CA PHE A 189 11.23 -3.98 13.94
C PHE A 189 11.43 -5.19 14.86
N VAL A 190 10.56 -6.18 14.71
CA VAL A 190 10.60 -7.46 15.43
C VAL A 190 10.52 -8.63 14.44
N ALA A 191 11.37 -9.64 14.62
CA ALA A 191 11.18 -10.92 13.94
C ALA A 191 10.10 -11.70 14.69
N GLY A 192 8.99 -11.96 14.01
CA GLY A 192 7.82 -12.60 14.58
C GLY A 192 7.79 -14.11 14.35
N PRO A 193 7.04 -14.84 15.17
CA PRO A 193 6.77 -16.26 14.97
C PRO A 193 5.72 -16.50 13.87
N LEU A 194 5.59 -17.76 13.42
CA LEU A 194 4.49 -18.20 12.55
C LEU A 194 3.13 -18.15 13.27
N MET A 195 3.14 -18.47 14.56
CA MET A 195 1.97 -18.48 15.44
C MET A 195 2.13 -17.45 16.55
N PRO A 196 1.06 -16.75 16.97
CA PRO A 196 1.12 -15.85 18.12
C PRO A 196 1.57 -16.57 19.41
N PRO A 197 2.04 -15.84 20.44
CA PRO A 197 1.92 -14.39 20.62
C PRO A 197 3.11 -13.58 20.06
N LEU A 198 2.85 -12.31 19.80
CA LEU A 198 3.86 -11.29 19.61
C LEU A 198 4.40 -10.79 20.97
N PRO A 199 5.64 -10.28 21.03
CA PRO A 199 6.24 -9.77 22.26
C PRO A 199 5.73 -8.37 22.62
N TYR A 200 4.41 -8.16 22.54
CA TYR A 200 3.74 -6.92 22.90
C TYR A 200 2.74 -7.16 24.02
N PRO A 201 2.68 -6.26 25.03
CA PRO A 201 1.61 -6.28 26.03
C PRO A 201 0.21 -6.16 25.40
N ASP A 202 -0.81 -6.50 26.17
CA ASP A 202 -2.20 -6.22 25.82
C ASP A 202 -2.38 -4.71 25.58
N ALA A 203 -3.29 -4.32 24.67
CA ALA A 203 -3.62 -2.92 24.40
C ALA A 203 -2.40 -2.01 24.11
N SER A 204 -1.48 -2.48 23.25
CA SER A 204 -0.25 -1.77 22.88
C SER A 204 -0.36 -0.87 21.64
N PHE A 205 -1.38 -1.07 20.80
CA PHE A 205 -1.50 -0.39 19.51
C PHE A 205 -2.90 0.17 19.28
N ASP A 206 -2.95 1.36 18.67
CA ASP A 206 -4.18 2.04 18.26
C ASP A 206 -4.55 1.72 16.81
N LEU A 207 -3.57 1.31 16.00
CA LEU A 207 -3.75 0.83 14.64
C LEU A 207 -2.85 -0.39 14.39
N VAL A 208 -3.45 -1.49 13.99
CA VAL A 208 -2.74 -2.65 13.43
C VAL A 208 -3.18 -2.77 11.98
N PHE A 209 -2.28 -3.09 11.05
CA PHE A 209 -2.69 -3.44 9.70
C PHE A 209 -1.78 -4.52 9.13
N GLY A 210 -2.29 -5.31 8.20
CA GLY A 210 -1.50 -6.26 7.44
C GLY A 210 -1.99 -6.34 6.00
N ILE A 211 -1.07 -6.29 5.05
CA ILE A 211 -1.41 -6.31 3.61
C ILE A 211 -1.05 -7.66 3.04
N SER A 212 -2.04 -8.36 2.49
CA SER A 212 -1.86 -9.69 1.88
C SER A 212 -1.24 -10.72 2.85
N MET A 213 -1.65 -10.69 4.13
CA MET A 213 -1.18 -11.64 5.14
C MET A 213 -2.11 -12.85 5.28
N MET A 214 -3.39 -12.60 5.57
CA MET A 214 -4.37 -13.65 5.87
C MET A 214 -4.51 -14.67 4.73
N THR A 215 -4.30 -14.26 3.48
CA THR A 215 -4.39 -15.10 2.27
C THR A 215 -3.40 -16.26 2.25
N HIS A 216 -2.33 -16.22 3.05
CA HIS A 216 -1.30 -17.28 3.11
C HIS A 216 -1.51 -18.26 4.28
N LEU A 217 -2.47 -17.99 5.16
CA LEU A 217 -2.61 -18.71 6.43
C LEU A 217 -3.76 -19.71 6.35
N ALA A 218 -3.57 -20.87 6.97
CA ALA A 218 -4.66 -21.80 7.23
C ALA A 218 -5.66 -21.18 8.22
N ARG A 219 -6.92 -21.64 8.20
CA ARG A 219 -8.02 -21.06 8.98
C ARG A 219 -7.71 -20.97 10.48
N ASP A 220 -7.21 -22.06 11.06
CA ASP A 220 -6.83 -22.14 12.46
C ASP A 220 -5.74 -21.12 12.84
N VAL A 221 -4.80 -20.89 11.93
CA VAL A 221 -3.75 -19.86 12.08
C VAL A 221 -4.35 -18.45 11.97
N GLN A 222 -5.27 -18.21 11.03
CA GLN A 222 -5.99 -16.93 10.94
C GLN A 222 -6.75 -16.62 12.22
N ASP A 223 -7.49 -17.59 12.76
CA ASP A 223 -8.28 -17.44 13.99
C ASP A 223 -7.37 -17.09 15.19
N ALA A 224 -6.22 -17.76 15.31
CA ALA A 224 -5.23 -17.46 16.34
C ALA A 224 -4.69 -16.02 16.21
N TRP A 225 -4.36 -15.58 14.99
CA TRP A 225 -3.89 -14.22 14.74
C TRP A 225 -4.95 -13.15 14.97
N LEU A 226 -6.22 -13.40 14.63
CA LEU A 226 -7.32 -12.49 14.96
C LEU A 226 -7.47 -12.31 16.48
N GLY A 227 -7.30 -13.40 17.25
CA GLY A 227 -7.25 -13.34 18.71
C GLY A 227 -6.09 -12.48 19.23
N GLU A 228 -4.90 -12.64 18.64
CA GLU A 228 -3.72 -11.87 19.01
C GLU A 228 -3.83 -10.39 18.65
N ILE A 229 -4.28 -10.08 17.43
CA ILE A 229 -4.52 -8.70 16.97
C ILE A 229 -5.52 -8.02 17.91
N LYS A 230 -6.59 -8.72 18.28
CA LYS A 230 -7.56 -8.22 19.27
C LYS A 230 -6.92 -7.98 20.64
N ARG A 231 -6.01 -8.85 21.09
CA ARG A 231 -5.32 -8.71 22.38
C ARG A 231 -4.42 -7.47 22.42
N ILE A 232 -3.66 -7.23 21.36
CA ILE A 232 -2.68 -6.12 21.30
C ILE A 232 -3.31 -4.78 20.93
N LEU A 233 -4.55 -4.76 20.41
CA LEU A 233 -5.28 -3.52 20.14
C LEU A 233 -5.79 -2.87 21.43
N THR A 234 -5.67 -1.55 21.51
CA THR A 234 -6.32 -0.75 22.55
C THR A 234 -7.85 -0.82 22.40
N PRO A 235 -8.62 -0.58 23.48
CA PRO A 235 -10.06 -0.39 23.34
C PRO A 235 -10.37 0.75 22.36
N GLY A 236 -11.08 0.44 21.27
CA GLY A 236 -11.35 1.38 20.18
C GLY A 236 -10.26 1.48 19.10
N GLY A 237 -9.18 0.71 19.23
CA GLY A 237 -8.16 0.57 18.20
C GLY A 237 -8.69 -0.12 16.94
N ILE A 238 -8.01 0.10 15.82
CA ILE A 238 -8.44 -0.33 14.48
C ILE A 238 -7.50 -1.42 13.95
N ALA A 239 -8.06 -2.47 13.35
CA ALA A 239 -7.32 -3.50 12.59
C ALA A 239 -7.87 -3.65 11.16
#